data_AF-A0AB39UUX8-F1
#
_entry.id   AF-A0AB39UUX8-F1
#
_cell.length_a   1.000
_cell.length_b   1.000
_cell.length_c   1.000
_cell.angle_alpha   90.00
_cell.angle_beta   90.00
_cell.angle_gamma   90.00
#
_symmetry.space_group_name_H-M   'P 1'
#
loop_
_entity.id
_entity.type
_entity.pdbx_description
1 polymer ?
#
loop_
_entity_poly.entity_id
_entity_poly.type
_entity_poly.pdbx_seq_one_letter_code
_entity_poly.pdbx_strand_id
1 'polypeptide(L)'
;MDDADSRYRSTPARPLARATLILGAILALLNLGLTHPAAPMGLISVELSRHLTGVNAALSAWQAEDSTLLYLTLTLQFPFILAYAGWLIAAGLGYRRRRRDLFLAAFALAGFCDLIKTAALWALVLSPAENVLRAVYYFATLKWGVLLTGLVWLIMVQAMKRRRPEGTTASRLDQAS
;
A
#
# COMPACT_ATOMS: atom_id res chain seq x y z
N MET A 1 4.44 1.85 40.24
CA MET A 1 5.59 1.71 39.33
C MET A 1 5.03 1.71 37.91
N ASP A 2 4.55 2.87 37.45
CA ASP A 2 3.34 2.94 36.60
C ASP A 2 3.37 4.05 35.53
N ASP A 3 4.52 4.34 34.91
CA ASP A 3 4.60 5.48 33.95
C ASP A 3 5.59 5.29 32.79
N ALA A 4 5.79 4.05 32.33
CA ALA A 4 6.59 3.78 31.13
C ALA A 4 5.78 3.85 29.82
N ASP A 5 4.44 3.77 29.89
CA ASP A 5 3.58 3.62 28.70
C ASP A 5 3.14 4.94 28.05
N SER A 6 3.36 6.09 28.69
CA SER A 6 2.95 7.40 28.15
C SER A 6 3.85 7.94 27.04
N ARG A 7 5.08 7.41 26.89
CA ARG A 7 6.05 7.86 25.86
C ARG A 7 5.85 7.25 24.47
N TYR A 8 4.96 6.27 24.33
CA TYR A 8 4.63 5.67 23.01
C TYR A 8 3.60 6.48 22.19
N ARG A 9 3.20 7.66 22.67
CA ARG A 9 1.97 8.37 22.22
C ARG A 9 2.11 9.31 21.02
N SER A 10 3.24 9.36 20.35
CA SER A 10 3.39 10.10 19.08
C SER A 10 4.00 9.22 18.00
N THR A 11 3.42 8.05 17.74
CA THR A 11 3.76 7.27 16.55
C THR A 11 3.60 8.18 15.33
N PRO A 12 4.58 8.28 14.41
CA PRO A 12 4.55 9.16 13.23
C PRO A 12 3.48 8.77 12.19
N ALA A 13 2.42 8.06 12.60
CA ALA A 13 1.35 7.57 11.75
C ALA A 13 0.63 8.72 11.00
N ARG A 14 0.45 9.90 11.63
CA ARG A 14 -0.21 11.04 10.99
C ARG A 14 0.58 11.65 9.82
N PRO A 15 1.87 12.03 9.99
CA PRO A 15 2.66 12.52 8.85
C PRO A 15 2.83 11.46 7.76
N LEU A 16 3.02 10.18 8.12
CA LEU A 16 3.11 9.09 7.15
C LEU A 16 1.80 8.88 6.38
N ALA A 17 0.65 8.96 7.05
CA ALA A 17 -0.66 8.91 6.39
C ALA A 17 -0.82 10.05 5.38
N ARG A 18 -0.48 11.29 5.78
CA ARG A 18 -0.54 12.46 4.88
C ARG A 18 0.38 12.28 3.68
N ALA A 19 1.62 11.88 3.91
CA ALA A 19 2.58 11.61 2.84
C ALA A 19 2.05 10.52 1.88
N THR A 20 1.50 9.43 2.41
CA THR A 20 0.87 8.36 1.62
C THR A 20 -0.26 8.88 0.75
N LEU A 21 -1.17 9.68 1.32
CA LEU A 21 -2.30 10.24 0.58
C LEU A 21 -1.87 11.21 -0.51
N ILE A 22 -0.93 12.12 -0.20
CA ILE A 22 -0.40 13.10 -1.15
C ILE A 22 0.33 12.39 -2.29
N LEU A 23 1.29 11.51 -1.98
CA LEU A 23 2.04 10.75 -2.98
C LEU A 23 1.12 9.84 -3.80
N GLY A 24 0.14 9.19 -3.17
CA GLY A 24 -0.84 8.36 -3.85
C GLY A 24 -1.70 9.18 -4.83
N ALA A 25 -2.13 10.38 -4.44
CA ALA A 25 -2.87 11.27 -5.32
C ALA A 25 -2.01 11.76 -6.51
N ILE A 26 -0.74 12.13 -6.25
CA ILE A 26 0.21 12.50 -7.31
C ILE A 26 0.42 11.33 -8.27
N LEU A 27 0.70 10.13 -7.77
CA LEU A 27 0.87 8.93 -8.61
C LEU A 27 -0.38 8.59 -9.41
N ALA A 28 -1.58 8.75 -8.83
CA ALA A 28 -2.82 8.55 -9.55
C ALA A 28 -2.97 9.54 -10.72
N LEU A 29 -2.66 10.82 -10.50
CA LEU A 29 -2.69 11.84 -11.55
C LEU A 29 -1.65 11.56 -12.65
N LEU A 30 -0.42 11.21 -12.29
CA LEU A 30 0.62 10.85 -13.27
C LEU A 30 0.22 9.60 -14.06
N ASN A 31 -0.39 8.60 -13.41
CA ASN A 31 -0.86 7.39 -14.08
C ASN A 31 -1.99 7.65 -15.09
N LEU A 32 -2.82 8.69 -14.89
CA LEU A 32 -3.80 9.09 -15.90
C LEU A 32 -3.12 9.56 -17.20
N GLY A 33 -1.96 10.22 -17.10
CA GLY A 33 -1.17 10.59 -18.29
C GLY A 33 -0.51 9.40 -18.98
N LEU A 34 -0.45 8.23 -18.33
CA LEU A 34 0.06 6.99 -18.92
C LEU A 34 -1.04 6.13 -19.55
N THR A 35 -2.29 6.57 -19.62
CA THR A 35 -3.33 5.74 -20.26
C THR A 35 -3.05 5.55 -21.75
N HIS A 36 -3.20 4.32 -22.23
CA HIS A 36 -2.99 3.96 -23.63
C HIS A 36 -4.03 2.88 -24.04
N PRO A 37 -4.44 2.74 -25.31
CA PRO A 37 -5.40 1.70 -25.71
C PRO A 37 -4.99 0.27 -25.31
N ALA A 38 -3.69 -0.04 -25.35
CA ALA A 38 -3.15 -1.33 -24.87
C ALA A 38 -2.97 -1.41 -23.34
N ALA A 39 -3.08 -0.28 -22.63
CA ALA A 39 -2.95 -0.17 -21.18
C ALA A 39 -3.95 0.86 -20.64
N PRO A 40 -5.27 0.55 -20.64
CA PRO A 40 -6.32 1.53 -20.37
C PRO A 40 -6.29 2.08 -18.94
N MET A 41 -5.67 1.35 -18.00
CA MET A 41 -5.45 1.80 -16.62
C MET A 41 -4.01 2.29 -16.40
N GLY A 42 -3.30 2.64 -17.47
CA GLY A 42 -1.91 3.06 -17.45
C GLY A 42 -1.00 1.94 -16.93
N LEU A 43 -0.13 2.28 -15.99
CA LEU A 43 0.85 1.35 -15.44
C LEU A 43 0.21 0.16 -14.73
N ILE A 44 -0.98 0.35 -14.14
CA ILE A 44 -1.74 -0.73 -13.47
C ILE A 44 -2.08 -1.85 -14.47
N SER A 45 -2.40 -1.52 -15.73
CA SER A 45 -2.63 -2.53 -16.76
C SER A 45 -1.38 -3.37 -17.03
N VAL A 46 -0.19 -2.77 -16.96
CA VAL A 46 1.08 -3.48 -17.09
C VAL A 46 1.33 -4.37 -15.88
N GLU A 47 1.10 -3.87 -14.67
CA GLU A 47 1.26 -4.63 -13.43
C GLU A 47 0.35 -5.86 -13.36
N LEU A 48 -0.83 -5.80 -13.98
CA LEU A 48 -1.81 -6.89 -14.00
C LEU A 48 -1.74 -7.75 -15.27
N SER A 49 -0.84 -7.45 -16.20
CA SER A 49 -0.64 -8.27 -17.39
C SER A 49 0.34 -9.40 -17.14
N ARG A 50 -0.02 -10.61 -17.59
CA ARG A 50 0.85 -11.78 -17.53
C ARG A 50 1.76 -11.92 -18.74
N HIS A 51 1.43 -11.28 -19.85
CA HIS A 51 2.06 -11.47 -21.16
C HIS A 51 2.52 -10.16 -21.76
N LEU A 52 3.76 -10.16 -22.27
CA LEU A 52 4.37 -8.95 -22.83
C LEU A 52 3.66 -8.47 -24.08
N THR A 53 3.13 -9.40 -24.89
CA THR A 53 2.37 -9.09 -26.11
C THR A 53 1.21 -8.12 -25.87
N GLY A 54 0.55 -8.20 -24.72
CA GLY A 54 -0.58 -7.32 -24.38
C GLY A 54 -0.17 -5.90 -23.99
N VAL A 55 1.08 -5.68 -23.59
CA VAL A 55 1.54 -4.39 -23.01
C VAL A 55 2.69 -3.76 -23.77
N ASN A 56 3.31 -4.48 -24.70
CA ASN A 56 4.47 -4.00 -25.46
C ASN A 56 4.16 -2.71 -26.22
N ALA A 57 2.97 -2.60 -26.83
CA ALA A 57 2.56 -1.40 -27.53
C ALA A 57 2.52 -0.16 -26.59
N ALA A 58 2.04 -0.33 -25.36
CA ALA A 58 2.03 0.76 -24.38
C ALA A 58 3.45 1.13 -23.92
N LEU A 59 4.30 0.12 -23.63
CA LEU A 59 5.69 0.35 -23.24
C LEU A 59 6.48 1.09 -24.33
N SER A 60 6.33 0.68 -25.59
CA SER A 60 6.98 1.35 -26.72
C SER A 60 6.45 2.77 -26.92
N ALA A 61 5.14 3.00 -26.81
CA ALA A 61 4.54 4.32 -26.94
C ALA A 61 5.06 5.28 -25.85
N TRP A 62 5.05 4.87 -24.58
CA TRP A 62 5.54 5.71 -23.48
C TRP A 62 7.03 6.03 -23.60
N GLN A 63 7.85 5.10 -24.12
CA GLN A 63 9.26 5.37 -24.38
C GLN A 63 9.49 6.38 -25.51
N ALA A 64 8.65 6.33 -26.55
CA ALA A 64 8.79 7.20 -27.71
C ALA A 64 8.22 8.62 -27.49
N GLU A 65 7.09 8.72 -26.77
CA GLU A 65 6.32 9.97 -26.67
C GLU A 65 6.64 10.79 -25.41
N ASP A 66 6.67 10.16 -24.23
CA ASP A 66 6.91 10.86 -22.96
C ASP A 66 7.55 9.93 -21.91
N SER A 67 8.82 9.59 -22.16
CA SER A 67 9.60 8.79 -21.22
C SER A 67 9.79 9.48 -19.86
N THR A 68 9.70 10.82 -19.82
CA THR A 68 9.87 11.60 -18.59
C THR A 68 8.74 11.31 -17.60
N LEU A 69 7.48 11.33 -18.07
CA LEU A 69 6.34 11.00 -17.22
C LEU A 69 6.42 9.56 -16.68
N LEU A 70 6.81 8.60 -17.53
CA LEU A 70 7.00 7.21 -17.12
C LEU A 70 8.06 7.08 -16.02
N TYR A 71 9.25 7.64 -16.22
CA TYR A 71 10.34 7.56 -15.25
C TYR A 71 10.03 8.31 -13.95
N LEU A 72 9.36 9.46 -14.03
CA LEU A 72 8.92 10.20 -12.84
C LEU A 72 7.93 9.36 -12.02
N THR A 73 6.95 8.74 -12.70
CA THR A 73 5.98 7.85 -12.06
C THR A 73 6.66 6.67 -11.37
N LEU A 74 7.61 6.01 -12.04
CA LEU A 74 8.37 4.90 -11.47
C LEU A 74 9.27 5.34 -10.29
N THR A 75 9.84 6.53 -10.37
CA THR A 75 10.69 7.08 -9.29
C THR A 75 9.87 7.38 -8.04
N LEU A 76 8.70 7.99 -8.19
CA LEU A 76 7.83 8.36 -7.07
C LEU A 76 7.18 7.16 -6.38
N GLN A 77 7.19 5.97 -6.99
CA GLN A 77 6.74 4.75 -6.32
C GLN A 77 7.61 4.41 -5.10
N PHE A 78 8.93 4.61 -5.13
CA PHE A 78 9.80 4.32 -3.98
C PHE A 78 9.43 5.09 -2.70
N PRO A 79 9.35 6.44 -2.71
CA PRO A 79 8.94 7.17 -1.51
C PRO A 79 7.49 6.88 -1.12
N PHE A 80 6.60 6.60 -2.08
CA PHE A 80 5.23 6.17 -1.79
C PHE A 80 5.22 4.83 -1.02
N ILE A 81 6.02 3.86 -1.46
CA ILE A 81 6.14 2.53 -0.81
C ILE A 81 6.57 2.67 0.64
N LEU A 82 7.61 3.47 0.89
CA LEU A 82 8.09 3.74 2.24
C LEU A 82 7.03 4.44 3.10
N ALA A 83 6.34 5.44 2.54
CA ALA A 83 5.29 6.18 3.24
C ALA A 83 4.12 5.28 3.63
N TYR A 84 3.57 4.49 2.69
CA TYR A 84 2.39 3.68 2.96
C TYR A 84 2.72 2.47 3.85
N ALA A 85 3.85 1.78 3.61
CA ALA A 85 4.24 0.65 4.44
C ALA A 85 4.52 1.13 5.87
N GLY A 86 5.26 2.23 6.03
CA GLY A 86 5.52 2.85 7.32
C GLY A 86 4.23 3.28 8.03
N TRP A 87 3.28 3.88 7.31
CA TRP A 87 1.97 4.25 7.86
C TRP A 87 1.19 3.03 8.36
N LEU A 88 1.07 1.97 7.55
CA LEU A 88 0.32 0.76 7.91
C LEU A 88 0.96 0.03 9.10
N ILE A 89 2.29 -0.04 9.15
CA ILE A 89 3.04 -0.56 10.30
C ILE A 89 2.75 0.28 11.54
N ALA A 90 2.86 1.61 11.46
CA ALA A 90 2.60 2.51 12.57
C ALA A 90 1.14 2.43 13.06
N ALA A 91 0.18 2.28 12.16
CA ALA A 91 -1.23 2.06 12.49
C ALA A 91 -1.44 0.71 13.18
N GLY A 92 -0.68 -0.32 12.79
CA GLY A 92 -0.69 -1.66 13.40
C GLY A 92 -0.18 -1.69 14.83
N LEU A 93 0.78 -0.83 15.19
CA LEU A 93 1.39 -0.80 16.53
C LEU A 93 0.41 -0.50 17.67
N GLY A 94 -0.72 0.16 17.39
CA GLY A 94 -1.76 0.48 18.37
C GLY A 94 -2.69 -0.68 18.75
N TYR A 95 -2.47 -1.91 18.26
CA TYR A 95 -3.31 -3.08 18.53
C TYR A 95 -2.66 -4.09 19.50
N ARG A 96 -3.50 -4.96 20.10
CA ARG A 96 -3.06 -6.01 21.05
C ARG A 96 -2.00 -6.94 20.44
N ARG A 97 -1.00 -7.30 21.26
CA ARG A 97 0.26 -8.00 20.91
C ARG A 97 0.10 -9.20 19.96
N ARG A 98 -0.78 -10.16 20.25
CA ARG A 98 -0.89 -11.42 19.48
C ARG A 98 -1.36 -11.24 18.04
N ARG A 99 -2.18 -10.23 17.76
CA ARG A 99 -2.69 -9.94 16.41
C ARG A 99 -1.75 -9.00 15.67
N ARG A 100 -1.14 -8.05 16.39
CA ARG A 100 -0.21 -7.05 15.88
C ARG A 100 0.91 -7.65 15.02
N ASP A 101 1.62 -8.66 15.51
CA ASP A 101 2.85 -9.11 14.86
C ASP A 101 2.59 -9.73 13.47
N LEU A 102 1.47 -10.45 13.29
CA LEU A 102 1.02 -10.93 11.98
C LEU A 102 0.67 -9.78 11.02
N PHE A 103 0.07 -8.70 11.52
CA PHE A 103 -0.23 -7.52 10.69
C PHE A 103 1.03 -6.77 10.27
N LEU A 104 1.95 -6.58 11.20
CA LEU A 104 3.22 -5.94 10.90
C LEU A 104 3.98 -6.75 9.83
N ALA A 105 4.01 -8.07 9.96
CA ALA A 105 4.61 -8.95 8.96
C ALA A 105 3.89 -8.85 7.61
N ALA A 106 2.55 -8.84 7.58
CA ALA A 106 1.77 -8.70 6.36
C ALA A 106 2.03 -7.35 5.65
N PHE A 107 2.00 -6.23 6.38
CA PHE A 107 2.24 -4.91 5.79
C PHE A 107 3.70 -4.72 5.35
N ALA A 108 4.65 -5.25 6.12
CA ALA A 108 6.05 -5.29 5.72
C ALA A 108 6.25 -6.12 4.44
N LEU A 109 5.61 -7.30 4.36
CA LEU A 109 5.65 -8.14 3.17
C LEU A 109 5.03 -7.43 1.96
N ALA A 110 3.89 -6.74 2.12
CA ALA A 110 3.27 -5.96 1.06
C ALA A 110 4.19 -4.84 0.55
N GLY A 111 4.85 -4.10 1.46
CA GLY A 111 5.85 -3.08 1.11
C GLY A 111 7.05 -3.67 0.37
N PHE A 112 7.57 -4.80 0.83
CA PHE A 112 8.68 -5.50 0.18
C PHE A 112 8.31 -6.02 -1.21
N CYS A 113 7.10 -6.57 -1.38
CA CYS A 113 6.60 -6.99 -2.68
C CYS A 113 6.51 -5.80 -3.65
N ASP A 114 6.01 -4.65 -3.20
CA ASP A 114 5.91 -3.46 -4.05
C ASP A 114 7.29 -2.90 -4.42
N LEU A 115 8.27 -3.00 -3.52
CA LEU A 115 9.66 -2.63 -3.81
C LEU A 115 10.26 -3.50 -4.92
N ILE A 116 10.15 -4.82 -4.79
CA ILE A 116 10.65 -5.75 -5.82
C ILE A 116 9.89 -5.53 -7.13
N LYS A 117 8.57 -5.39 -7.07
CA LYS A 117 7.74 -5.09 -8.25
C LYS A 117 8.19 -3.82 -8.94
N THR A 118 8.50 -2.76 -8.19
CA THR A 118 8.91 -1.46 -8.75
C THR A 118 10.28 -1.55 -9.40
N ALA A 119 11.22 -2.26 -8.77
CA ALA A 119 12.53 -2.54 -9.35
C ALA A 119 12.42 -3.40 -10.63
N ALA A 120 11.56 -4.42 -10.62
CA ALA A 120 11.29 -5.24 -11.79
C ALA A 120 10.62 -4.42 -12.91
N LEU A 121 9.75 -3.48 -12.57
CA LEU A 121 9.10 -2.59 -13.54
C LEU A 121 10.09 -1.63 -14.19
N TRP A 122 11.06 -1.10 -13.44
CA TRP A 122 12.21 -0.38 -13.99
C TRP A 122 12.99 -1.23 -14.98
N ALA A 123 13.34 -2.45 -14.60
CA ALA A 123 14.06 -3.37 -15.48
C ALA A 123 13.23 -3.70 -16.74
N LEU A 124 11.91 -3.87 -16.60
CA LEU A 124 11.00 -4.13 -17.71
C LEU A 124 10.95 -2.95 -18.69
N VAL A 125 10.92 -1.71 -18.19
CA VAL A 125 10.93 -0.52 -19.04
C VAL A 125 12.28 -0.39 -19.76
N LEU A 126 13.40 -0.66 -19.10
CA LEU A 126 14.72 -0.56 -19.75
C LEU A 126 14.98 -1.69 -20.75
N SER A 127 14.51 -2.89 -20.47
CA SER A 127 14.70 -4.08 -21.30
C SER A 127 13.48 -5.00 -21.18
N PRO A 128 12.47 -4.82 -22.06
CA PRO A 128 11.24 -5.60 -22.02
C PRO A 128 11.50 -7.10 -22.16
N ALA A 129 11.15 -7.87 -21.13
CA ALA A 129 11.32 -9.32 -21.11
C ALA A 129 10.18 -10.01 -20.36
N GLU A 130 9.71 -11.15 -20.89
CA GLU A 130 8.55 -11.90 -20.37
C GLU A 130 8.75 -12.38 -18.93
N ASN A 131 9.96 -12.83 -18.58
CA ASN A 131 10.30 -13.26 -17.22
C ASN A 131 10.26 -12.10 -16.21
N VAL A 132 10.68 -10.89 -16.62
CA VAL A 132 10.62 -9.69 -15.78
C VAL A 132 9.17 -9.25 -15.58
N LEU A 133 8.35 -9.25 -16.64
CA LEU A 133 6.92 -8.94 -16.53
C LEU A 133 6.20 -9.92 -15.60
N ARG A 134 6.52 -11.22 -15.67
CA ARG A 134 5.96 -12.20 -14.73
C ARG A 134 6.31 -11.88 -13.27
N ALA A 135 7.54 -11.41 -13.01
CA ALA A 135 7.91 -10.97 -11.67
C ALA A 135 7.05 -9.78 -11.22
N VAL A 136 6.90 -8.76 -12.08
CA VAL A 136 5.98 -7.62 -11.84
C VAL A 136 4.58 -8.13 -11.49
N TYR A 137 4.02 -9.02 -12.31
CA TYR A 137 2.68 -9.58 -12.13
C TYR A 137 2.50 -10.32 -10.80
N TYR A 138 3.41 -11.24 -10.47
CA TYR A 138 3.29 -12.04 -9.24
C TYR A 138 3.46 -11.18 -7.99
N PHE A 139 4.42 -10.25 -7.97
CA PHE A 139 4.61 -9.37 -6.82
C PHE A 139 3.48 -8.35 -6.68
N ALA A 140 2.94 -7.83 -7.78
CA ALA A 140 1.74 -6.99 -7.76
C ALA A 140 0.54 -7.75 -7.19
N THR A 141 0.29 -8.97 -7.67
CA THR A 141 -0.83 -9.81 -7.22
C THR A 141 -0.68 -10.18 -5.74
N LEU A 142 0.52 -10.59 -5.31
CA LEU A 142 0.81 -10.91 -3.91
C LEU A 142 0.60 -9.69 -3.01
N LYS A 143 1.09 -8.51 -3.42
CA LYS A 143 0.85 -7.24 -2.71
C LYS A 143 -0.64 -6.99 -2.54
N TRP A 144 -1.43 -7.04 -3.61
CA TRP A 144 -2.87 -6.78 -3.55
C TRP A 144 -3.58 -7.78 -2.64
N GLY A 145 -3.23 -9.07 -2.72
CA GLY A 145 -3.80 -10.10 -1.85
C GLY A 145 -3.55 -9.81 -0.37
N VAL A 146 -2.31 -9.48 0.01
CA VAL A 146 -1.92 -9.17 1.40
C VAL A 146 -2.50 -7.83 1.87
N LEU A 147 -2.50 -6.81 1.02
CA LEU A 147 -2.95 -5.47 1.37
C LEU A 147 -4.48 -5.41 1.52
N LEU A 148 -5.25 -6.02 0.61
CA LEU A 148 -6.71 -6.05 0.71
C LEU A 148 -7.19 -6.84 1.93
N THR A 149 -6.59 -8.00 2.21
CA THR A 149 -6.92 -8.78 3.41
C THR A 149 -6.58 -8.02 4.69
N GLY A 150 -5.42 -7.34 4.74
CA GLY A 150 -5.05 -6.47 5.85
C GLY A 150 -6.00 -5.28 6.06
N LEU A 151 -6.43 -4.62 4.97
CA LEU A 151 -7.37 -3.50 5.03
C LEU A 151 -8.77 -3.92 5.49
N VAL A 152 -9.32 -5.01 4.93
CA VAL A 152 -10.63 -5.55 5.34
C VAL A 152 -10.64 -5.82 6.84
N TRP A 153 -9.57 -6.44 7.34
CA TRP A 153 -9.44 -6.69 8.77
C TRP A 153 -9.40 -5.40 9.60
N LEU A 154 -8.60 -4.40 9.19
CA LEU A 154 -8.53 -3.11 9.89
C LEU A 154 -9.90 -2.46 9.99
N ILE A 155 -10.67 -2.47 8.90
CA ILE A 155 -12.04 -1.94 8.86
C ILE A 155 -12.93 -2.71 9.84
N MET A 156 -12.89 -4.04 9.84
CA MET A 156 -13.67 -4.88 10.77
C MET A 156 -13.35 -4.56 12.24
N VAL A 157 -12.07 -4.44 12.59
CA VAL A 157 -11.67 -4.12 13.98
C VAL A 157 -12.14 -2.73 14.40
N GLN A 158 -12.03 -1.74 13.52
CA GLN A 158 -12.51 -0.39 13.81
C GLN A 158 -14.04 -0.35 13.95
N ALA A 159 -14.77 -1.08 13.11
CA ALA A 159 -16.21 -1.23 13.21
C ALA A 159 -16.64 -1.90 14.53
N MET A 160 -15.92 -2.93 14.99
CA MET A 160 -16.17 -3.59 16.28
C MET A 160 -15.90 -2.67 17.47
N LYS A 161 -14.84 -1.85 17.42
CA LYS A 161 -14.54 -0.87 18.49
C LYS A 161 -15.66 0.15 18.66
N ARG A 162 -16.23 0.66 17.57
CA ARG A 162 -17.35 1.63 17.59
C ARG A 162 -18.64 1.07 18.20
N ARG A 163 -18.80 -0.26 18.23
CA ARG A 163 -20.01 -0.94 18.73
C ARG A 163 -20.01 -1.24 20.23
N ARG A 164 -18.90 -1.01 20.97
CA ARG A 164 -18.92 -1.13 22.44
C ARG A 164 -19.48 0.18 23.02
N PRO A 165 -20.73 0.22 23.50
CA PRO A 165 -21.27 1.41 24.13
C PRO A 165 -20.59 1.56 25.49
N GLU A 166 -20.21 2.78 25.85
CA GLU A 166 -19.62 3.14 27.15
C GLU A 166 -20.60 2.99 28.34
N GLY A 167 -21.76 2.36 28.13
CA GLY A 167 -22.91 2.43 29.03
C GLY A 167 -23.06 1.34 30.10
N THR A 168 -22.18 0.34 30.22
CA THR A 168 -22.44 -0.79 31.15
C THR A 168 -21.74 -0.65 32.51
N THR A 169 -20.93 0.38 32.74
CA THR A 169 -20.22 0.55 34.03
C THR A 169 -20.90 1.52 35.00
N ALA A 170 -21.78 2.41 34.54
CA ALA A 170 -22.46 3.38 35.41
C ALA A 170 -23.61 2.76 36.25
N SER A 171 -24.16 1.61 35.86
CA SER A 171 -25.32 0.99 36.55
C SER A 171 -24.96 0.13 37.77
N ARG A 172 -23.67 -0.03 38.13
CA ARG A 172 -23.27 -0.89 39.27
C ARG A 172 -22.92 -0.15 40.56
N LEU A 173 -22.90 1.19 40.54
CA LEU A 173 -22.66 1.97 41.76
C LEU A 173 -23.96 2.38 42.47
N ASP A 174 -25.11 2.39 41.78
CA ASP A 174 -26.42 2.75 42.38
C ASP A 174 -27.20 1.57 42.97
N GLN A 175 -26.65 0.35 42.95
CA GLN A 175 -27.28 -0.83 43.58
C GLN A 175 -26.57 -1.28 44.87
N ALA A 176 -25.64 -0.47 45.40
CA ALA A 176 -24.90 -0.76 46.63
C ALA A 176 -25.19 0.22 47.79
N SER A 177 -26.22 1.06 47.66
CA SER A 177 -26.73 1.97 48.70
C SER A 177 -28.11 1.56 49.16
#